data_AF-A0A4S0N2V5-F1
#
_entry.id   AF-A0A4S0N2V5-F1
#
_cell.length_a   1.000
_cell.length_b   1.000
_cell.length_c   1.000
_cell.angle_alpha   90.00
_cell.angle_beta   90.00
_cell.angle_gamma   90.00
#
_symmetry.space_group_name_H-M   'P 1'
#
loop_
_entity.id
_entity.type
_entity.pdbx_description
1 polymer ?
#
loop_
_entity_poly.entity_id
_entity_poly.type
_entity_poly.pdbx_seq_one_letter_code
_entity_poly.pdbx_strand_id
1 'polypeptide(L)'
;CLSNSAAERALRGIALGRKSWLFCGSDRGGQRAAVLYSLIVSAKMNDIDPQAWLADVLARLPAYPAHRIDDLLPWNWRSAKLRTQPAAA
;
A
#
# COMPACT_ATOMS: atom_id res chain seq x y z
N CYS A 1 -11.63 -5.64 -23.83
CA CYS A 1 -12.12 -4.38 -23.25
C CYS A 1 -11.47 -4.20 -21.87
N LEU A 2 -10.43 -3.37 -21.73
CA LEU A 2 -9.86 -3.04 -20.42
C LEU A 2 -10.92 -2.26 -19.64
N SER A 3 -11.57 -2.87 -18.66
CA SER A 3 -12.56 -2.16 -17.84
C SER A 3 -11.84 -1.31 -16.78
N ASN A 4 -11.78 0.00 -16.99
CA ASN A 4 -11.38 1.01 -15.99
C ASN A 4 -12.26 0.97 -14.73
N SER A 5 -13.37 0.22 -14.76
CA SER A 5 -14.33 0.09 -13.67
C SER A 5 -13.72 -0.36 -12.34
N ALA A 6 -12.62 -1.14 -12.35
CA ALA A 6 -11.92 -1.51 -11.13
C ALA A 6 -11.14 -0.33 -10.52
N ALA A 7 -10.44 0.43 -11.36
CA ALA A 7 -9.71 1.61 -10.94
C ALA A 7 -10.66 2.76 -10.52
N GLU A 8 -11.75 2.97 -11.24
CA GLU A 8 -12.80 3.95 -10.88
C GLU A 8 -13.46 3.61 -9.54
N ARG A 9 -13.73 2.31 -9.28
CA ARG A 9 -14.25 1.86 -7.97
C ARG A 9 -13.24 2.12 -6.85
N ALA A 10 -11.95 1.90 -7.10
CA ALA A 10 -10.90 2.18 -6.12
C ALA A 10 -10.78 3.69 -5.81
N LEU A 11 -10.96 4.56 -6.81
CA LEU A 11 -10.91 6.02 -6.66
C LEU A 11 -12.17 6.61 -6.00
N ARG A 12 -13.29 5.86 -5.96
CA ARG A 12 -14.56 6.35 -5.40
C ARG A 12 -14.45 6.75 -3.94
N GLY A 13 -13.65 6.05 -3.14
CA GLY A 13 -13.39 6.41 -1.73
C GLY A 13 -12.69 7.77 -1.59
N ILE A 14 -11.73 8.06 -2.48
CA ILE A 14 -11.03 9.35 -2.52
C ILE A 14 -11.99 10.46 -2.96
N ALA A 15 -12.83 10.18 -3.96
CA ALA A 15 -13.80 11.14 -4.47
C ALA A 15 -14.84 11.56 -3.40
N LEU A 16 -15.24 10.63 -2.52
CA LEU A 16 -16.09 10.91 -1.35
C LEU A 16 -15.35 11.70 -0.27
N GLY A 17 -14.07 11.39 -0.07
CA GLY A 17 -13.19 12.09 0.87
C GLY A 17 -12.90 13.55 0.51
N ARG A 18 -13.09 13.99 -0.74
CA ARG A 18 -12.78 15.37 -1.20
C ARG A 18 -13.33 16.50 -0.29
N LYS A 19 -14.49 16.29 0.35
CA LYS A 19 -15.06 17.25 1.31
C LYS A 19 -14.30 17.36 2.64
N SER A 20 -13.54 16.33 3.02
CA SER A 20 -12.73 16.27 4.24
C SER A 20 -11.28 16.76 4.02
N TRP A 21 -10.84 16.98 2.77
CA TRP A 21 -9.44 17.28 2.40
C TRP A 21 -9.31 18.69 1.81
N LEU A 22 -10.31 19.55 2.05
CA LEU A 22 -10.43 20.92 1.50
C LEU A 22 -9.23 21.83 1.85
N PHE A 23 -8.41 21.45 2.84
CA PHE A 23 -7.30 22.24 3.36
C PHE A 23 -5.89 21.67 3.10
N CYS A 24 -5.76 20.54 2.38
CA CYS A 24 -4.44 19.99 2.02
C CYS A 24 -3.85 20.74 0.81
N GLY A 25 -3.42 21.99 1.04
CA GLY A 25 -3.00 22.96 0.02
C GLY A 25 -1.55 22.86 -0.45
N SER A 26 -1.13 21.75 -1.04
CA SER A 26 0.09 21.71 -1.86
C SER A 26 0.08 20.58 -2.88
N ASP A 27 0.51 20.87 -4.11
CA ASP A 27 0.59 19.88 -5.20
C ASP A 27 1.48 18.68 -4.82
N ARG A 28 2.61 18.95 -4.14
CA ARG A 28 3.49 17.92 -3.60
C ARG A 28 2.79 17.02 -2.57
N GLY A 29 1.88 17.60 -1.77
CA GLY A 29 1.05 16.84 -0.83
C GLY A 29 0.07 15.92 -1.56
N GLY A 30 -0.56 16.42 -2.63
CA GLY A 30 -1.44 15.65 -3.51
C GLY A 30 -0.72 14.48 -4.18
N GLN A 31 0.48 14.71 -4.72
CA GLN A 31 1.30 13.66 -5.34
C GLN A 31 1.68 12.56 -4.35
N ARG A 32 2.11 12.93 -3.13
CA ARG A 32 2.43 11.94 -2.07
C ARG A 32 1.21 11.14 -1.65
N ALA A 33 0.06 11.80 -1.51
CA ALA A 33 -1.20 11.13 -1.21
C ALA A 33 -1.59 10.15 -2.33
N ALA A 34 -1.47 10.54 -3.60
CA ALA A 34 -1.76 9.69 -4.75
C ALA A 34 -0.88 8.42 -4.77
N VAL A 35 0.41 8.55 -4.45
CA VAL A 35 1.33 7.39 -4.32
C VAL A 35 0.86 6.47 -3.20
N LEU A 36 0.60 7.01 -2.01
CA LEU A 36 0.15 6.20 -0.87
C LEU A 36 -1.16 5.47 -1.16
N TYR A 37 -2.13 6.14 -1.79
CA TYR A 37 -3.39 5.53 -2.19
C TYR A 37 -3.20 4.41 -3.20
N SER A 38 -2.32 4.61 -4.18
CA SER A 38 -2.00 3.59 -5.18
C SER A 38 -1.40 2.33 -4.52
N LEU A 39 -0.52 2.50 -3.53
CA LEU A 39 0.04 1.40 -2.76
C LEU A 39 -1.03 0.65 -1.93
N ILE A 40 -1.90 1.39 -1.24
CA ILE A 40 -3.00 0.81 -0.44
C ILE A 40 -3.96 0.02 -1.34
N VAL A 41 -4.34 0.57 -2.48
CA VAL A 41 -5.24 -0.11 -3.43
C VAL A 41 -4.57 -1.35 -4.01
N SER A 42 -3.27 -1.28 -4.32
CA SER A 42 -2.51 -2.44 -4.80
C SER A 42 -2.48 -3.56 -3.76
N ALA A 43 -2.30 -3.26 -2.47
CA ALA A 43 -2.38 -4.24 -1.40
C ALA A 43 -3.79 -4.88 -1.31
N LYS A 44 -4.85 -4.06 -1.37
CA LYS A 44 -6.24 -4.56 -1.37
C LYS A 44 -6.55 -5.45 -2.57
N MET A 45 -6.02 -5.12 -3.75
CA MET A 45 -6.19 -5.93 -4.96
C MET A 45 -5.49 -7.29 -4.89
N ASN A 46 -4.52 -7.44 -3.98
CA ASN A 46 -3.83 -8.70 -3.71
C ASN A 46 -4.37 -9.40 -2.45
N ASP A 47 -5.57 -9.03 -1.97
CA ASP A 47 -6.21 -9.58 -0.76
C ASP A 47 -5.34 -9.49 0.52
N ILE A 48 -4.49 -8.46 0.58
CA ILE A 48 -3.57 -8.20 1.68
C ILE A 48 -4.09 -7.07 2.55
N ASP A 49 -3.99 -7.22 3.87
CA ASP A 49 -4.26 -6.14 4.81
C ASP A 49 -3.25 -4.99 4.58
N PRO A 50 -3.70 -3.81 4.10
CA PRO A 50 -2.78 -2.73 3.72
C PRO A 50 -2.03 -2.14 4.90
N GLN A 51 -2.62 -2.17 6.10
CA GLN A 51 -2.01 -1.61 7.30
C GLN A 51 -0.85 -2.49 7.78
N ALA A 52 -1.05 -3.80 7.83
CA ALA A 52 -0.02 -4.77 8.18
C ALA A 52 1.13 -4.77 7.17
N TRP A 53 0.82 -4.73 5.87
CA TRP A 53 1.84 -4.68 4.81
C TRP A 53 2.65 -3.39 4.86
N LEU A 54 1.99 -2.23 4.91
CA LEU A 54 2.69 -0.95 4.91
C LEU A 54 3.56 -0.77 6.16
N ALA A 55 3.08 -1.18 7.34
CA ALA A 55 3.87 -1.13 8.56
C ALA A 55 5.15 -1.98 8.46
N ASP A 56 5.02 -3.21 7.94
CA ASP A 56 6.13 -4.14 7.80
C ASP A 56 7.14 -3.70 6.72
N VAL A 57 6.66 -3.13 5.60
CA VAL A 57 7.53 -2.56 4.56
C VAL A 57 8.27 -1.33 5.07
N LEU A 58 7.58 -0.37 5.70
CA LEU A 58 8.20 0.84 6.23
C LEU A 58 9.21 0.54 7.34
N ALA A 59 8.96 -0.48 8.18
CA ALA A 59 9.90 -0.91 9.21
C ALA A 59 11.17 -1.55 8.63
N ARG A 60 11.07 -2.31 7.53
CA ARG A 60 12.21 -3.00 6.92
C ARG A 60 12.99 -2.15 5.95
N LEU A 61 12.36 -1.16 5.32
CA LEU A 61 12.93 -0.33 4.26
C LEU A 61 14.30 0.28 4.60
N PRO A 62 14.56 0.82 5.82
CA PRO A 62 15.86 1.46 6.13
C PRO A 62 17.05 0.49 6.09
N ALA A 63 16.81 -0.79 6.34
CA ALA A 63 17.84 -1.82 6.38
C ALA A 63 17.82 -2.76 5.16
N TYR A 64 16.87 -2.55 4.22
CA TYR A 64 16.68 -3.43 3.09
C TYR A 64 17.54 -3.00 1.89
N PRO A 65 18.21 -3.93 1.19
CA PRO A 65 18.97 -3.59 0.00
C PRO A 65 18.06 -3.09 -1.12
N ALA A 66 18.39 -1.92 -1.70
CA ALA A 66 17.59 -1.27 -2.73
C ALA A 66 17.36 -2.14 -3.99
N HIS A 67 18.31 -3.03 -4.31
CA HIS A 67 18.21 -3.94 -5.45
C HIS A 67 17.24 -5.11 -5.24
N ARG A 68 16.66 -5.28 -4.03
CA ARG A 68 15.68 -6.33 -3.72
C ARG A 68 14.34 -5.77 -3.25
N ILE A 69 14.05 -4.50 -3.50
CA ILE A 69 12.78 -3.88 -3.11
C ILE A 69 11.57 -4.66 -3.68
N ASP A 70 11.76 -5.33 -4.82
CA ASP A 70 10.73 -6.18 -5.43
C ASP A 70 10.22 -7.29 -4.51
N ASP A 71 11.03 -7.77 -3.55
CA ASP A 71 10.64 -8.76 -2.55
C ASP A 71 9.62 -8.20 -1.54
N LEU A 72 9.54 -6.87 -1.40
CA LEU A 72 8.61 -6.18 -0.49
C LEU A 72 7.26 -5.84 -1.14
N LEU A 73 7.12 -6.06 -2.45
CA LEU A 73 5.88 -5.78 -3.18
C LEU A 73 4.73 -6.67 -2.68
N PRO A 74 3.47 -6.21 -2.75
CA PRO A 74 2.34 -6.93 -2.15
C PRO A 74 2.24 -8.41 -2.58
N TRP A 75 2.44 -8.71 -3.87
CA TRP A 75 2.38 -10.08 -4.38
C TRP A 75 3.56 -10.98 -3.96
N ASN A 76 4.70 -10.38 -3.64
CA ASN A 76 5.90 -11.07 -3.13
C ASN A 76 5.96 -11.06 -1.60
N TRP A 77 5.06 -10.31 -0.95
CA TRP A 77 4.88 -10.25 0.50
C TRP A 77 4.26 -11.55 1.02
N ARG A 78 4.96 -12.66 0.83
CA ARG A 78 4.72 -13.92 1.51
C ARG A 78 5.13 -13.75 2.96
N SER A 79 4.13 -13.60 3.83
CA SER A 79 4.14 -14.01 5.23
C SER A 79 5.54 -14.13 5.83
N ALA A 80 6.24 -13.01 6.09
CA ALA A 80 7.36 -13.04 7.03
C ALA A 80 6.89 -13.58 8.40
N LYS A 81 5.58 -13.46 8.68
CA LYS A 81 4.89 -14.17 9.78
C LYS A 81 4.98 -15.70 9.75
N LEU A 82 5.20 -16.36 8.61
CA LEU A 82 5.40 -17.82 8.55
C LEU A 82 6.87 -18.23 8.78
N ARG A 83 7.83 -17.29 8.72
CA ARG A 83 9.25 -17.57 9.01
C ARG A 83 9.69 -17.12 10.40
N THR A 84 8.98 -16.19 11.02
CA THR A 84 9.25 -15.69 12.38
C THR A 84 8.20 -16.17 13.39
N GLN A 85 7.82 -17.45 13.33
CA GLN A 85 7.27 -18.12 14.49
C GLN A 85 8.45 -18.89 15.13
N PRO A 86 9.07 -18.43 16.22
CA PRO A 86 9.80 -19.37 17.05
C PRO A 86 8.78 -20.39 17.53
N ALA A 87 9.08 -21.67 17.29
CA ALA A 87 8.31 -22.77 17.87
C ALA A 87 8.23 -22.52 19.39
N ALA A 88 7.04 -22.19 19.88
CA ALA A 88 6.79 -22.13 21.30
C ALA A 88 6.86 -23.57 21.83
N ALA A 89 7.90 -23.82 22.62
CA ALA A 89 8.08 -24.99 23.46
C ALA A 89 7.20 -24.90 24.72
#